data_AF-A0A842X7M4-F1
#
_entry.id   AF-A0A842X7M4-F1
#
_cell.length_a   1.000
_cell.length_b   1.000
_cell.length_c   1.000
_cell.angle_alpha   90.00
_cell.angle_beta   90.00
_cell.angle_gamma   90.00
#
_symmetry.space_group_name_H-M   'P 1'
#
loop_
_entity.id
_entity.type
_entity.pdbx_description
1 polymer ?
#
loop_
_entity_poly.entity_id
_entity_poly.type
_entity_poly.pdbx_seq_one_letter_code
_entity_poly.pdbx_strand_id
1 'polypeptide(L)'
;MLGIVMAGGRSSRMGFEKQLINFGGLTLLDIACNAIMDAGLTCLVAVSKNAPKTMEYAISRYNCIITPGNGYSMDVSFILNLVGSPLITVPSDLPFIKKDHVLSMMRNFTGKSMAGVLLRDGKIVYTGINIVSNSIFDHLYFFEDYSLSLNLNTVKDLEILMKSI
;
A
#
# COMPACT_ATOMS: atom_id res chain seq x y z
N MET A 1 8.45 -13.87 -2.34
CA MET A 1 7.25 -13.07 -2.69
C MET A 1 7.70 -11.64 -2.92
N LEU A 2 7.19 -10.98 -3.95
CA LEU A 2 7.52 -9.59 -4.25
C LEU A 2 6.58 -8.65 -3.49
N GLY A 3 7.09 -7.50 -3.03
CA GLY A 3 6.28 -6.44 -2.45
C GLY A 3 6.10 -5.27 -3.40
N ILE A 4 4.87 -4.82 -3.56
CA ILE A 4 4.47 -3.73 -4.44
C ILE A 4 3.87 -2.60 -3.61
N VAL A 5 4.50 -1.43 -3.62
CA VAL A 5 3.85 -0.21 -3.10
C VAL A 5 3.03 0.43 -4.22
N MET A 6 1.73 0.58 -3.99
CA MET A 6 0.80 1.19 -4.93
C MET A 6 0.78 2.72 -4.74
N ALA A 7 1.45 3.45 -5.63
CA ALA A 7 1.71 4.89 -5.50
C ALA A 7 1.28 5.72 -6.73
N GLY A 8 0.56 5.13 -7.69
CA GLY A 8 0.12 5.81 -8.92
C GLY A 8 -1.19 6.59 -8.84
N GLY A 9 -1.72 6.88 -7.64
CA GLY A 9 -3.05 7.49 -7.46
C GLY A 9 -3.08 9.02 -7.57
N ARG A 10 -4.14 9.59 -8.15
CA ARG A 10 -4.31 11.05 -8.37
C ARG A 10 -4.41 11.91 -7.10
N SER A 11 -4.72 11.31 -5.95
CA SER A 11 -4.97 12.04 -4.69
C SER A 11 -5.97 13.22 -4.81
N SER A 12 -6.97 13.08 -5.68
CA SER A 12 -7.86 14.19 -6.09
C SER A 12 -8.63 14.84 -4.94
N ARG A 13 -8.87 14.14 -3.83
CA ARG A 13 -9.55 14.68 -2.64
C ARG A 13 -8.68 15.65 -1.83
N MET A 14 -7.37 15.61 -2.03
CA MET A 14 -6.41 16.47 -1.32
C MET A 14 -5.89 17.62 -2.17
N GLY A 15 -5.93 17.49 -3.50
CA GLY A 15 -5.38 18.49 -4.42
C GLY A 15 -3.84 18.44 -4.55
N PHE A 16 -3.18 17.53 -3.83
CA PHE A 16 -1.74 17.28 -3.92
C PHE A 16 -1.43 15.78 -3.74
N GLU A 17 -0.25 15.36 -4.18
CA GLU A 17 0.19 13.96 -4.16
C GLU A 17 0.57 13.53 -2.74
N LYS A 18 -0.36 12.85 -2.07
CA LYS A 18 -0.26 12.50 -0.65
C LYS A 18 0.92 11.59 -0.31
N GLN A 19 1.41 10.84 -1.29
CA GLN A 19 2.57 9.95 -1.15
C GLN A 19 3.82 10.67 -0.65
N LEU A 20 3.93 11.98 -0.96
CA LEU A 20 5.06 12.83 -0.59
C LEU A 20 4.87 13.58 0.73
N ILE A 21 3.75 13.38 1.44
CA ILE A 21 3.53 13.96 2.77
C ILE A 21 4.58 13.42 3.73
N ASN A 22 5.25 14.32 4.44
CA ASN A 22 6.15 13.95 5.52
C ASN A 22 5.36 13.54 6.77
N PHE A 23 5.65 12.35 7.29
CA PHE A 23 5.10 11.81 8.52
C PHE A 23 6.26 11.21 9.33
N GLY A 24 6.59 11.80 10.47
CA GLY A 24 7.69 11.33 11.31
C GLY A 24 9.08 11.40 10.63
N GLY A 25 9.31 12.38 9.74
CA GLY A 25 10.59 12.56 9.04
C GLY A 25 10.72 11.80 7.72
N LEU A 26 9.77 10.92 7.38
CA LEU A 26 9.75 10.14 6.15
C LEU A 26 8.54 10.50 5.28
N THR A 27 8.61 10.32 3.96
CA THR A 27 7.40 10.42 3.15
C THR A 27 6.50 9.19 3.38
N LEU A 28 5.18 9.30 3.16
CA LEU A 28 4.29 8.12 3.22
C LEU A 28 4.74 7.01 2.27
N LEU A 29 5.30 7.38 1.11
CA LEU A 29 5.91 6.41 0.19
C LEU A 29 7.11 5.69 0.83
N ASP A 30 8.01 6.42 1.49
CA ASP A 30 9.15 5.81 2.18
C ASP A 30 8.70 4.88 3.30
N ILE A 31 7.69 5.26 4.08
CA ILE A 31 7.11 4.41 5.13
C ILE A 31 6.61 3.08 4.54
N ALA A 32 5.85 3.14 3.45
CA ALA A 32 5.34 1.94 2.79
C ALA A 32 6.47 1.07 2.20
N CYS A 33 7.49 1.68 1.58
CA CYS A 33 8.64 0.96 1.04
C CYS A 33 9.45 0.29 2.15
N ASN A 34 9.72 1.01 3.24
CA ASN A 34 10.45 0.49 4.39
C ASN A 34 9.72 -0.67 5.03
N ALA A 35 8.39 -0.63 5.17
CA ALA A 35 7.62 -1.75 5.70
C ALA A 35 7.81 -3.05 4.90
N ILE A 36 7.95 -2.96 3.56
CA ILE A 36 8.23 -4.11 2.69
C ILE A 36 9.69 -4.55 2.80
N MET A 37 10.64 -3.61 2.72
CA MET A 37 12.07 -3.91 2.73
C MET A 37 12.53 -4.46 4.08
N ASP A 38 12.06 -3.89 5.19
CA ASP A 38 12.36 -4.33 6.55
C ASP A 38 11.72 -5.70 6.88
N ALA A 39 10.70 -6.10 6.12
CA ALA A 39 10.15 -7.45 6.15
C ALA A 39 10.99 -8.46 5.33
N GLY A 40 12.07 -8.02 4.68
CA GLY A 40 12.98 -8.85 3.90
C GLY A 40 12.52 -9.11 2.47
N LEU A 41 11.59 -8.33 1.94
CA LEU A 41 11.11 -8.48 0.55
C LEU A 41 11.76 -7.48 -0.39
N THR A 42 11.96 -7.90 -1.64
CA THR A 42 12.22 -6.95 -2.73
C THR A 42 11.01 -6.05 -2.91
N CYS A 43 11.23 -4.73 -2.89
CA CYS A 43 10.20 -3.72 -3.06
C CYS A 43 10.23 -3.13 -4.47
N LEU A 44 9.08 -3.11 -5.16
CA LEU A 44 8.84 -2.30 -6.35
C LEU A 44 7.76 -1.26 -6.08
N VAL A 45 7.91 -0.06 -6.63
CA VAL A 45 6.91 1.00 -6.53
C VAL A 45 6.12 1.08 -7.84
N ALA A 46 4.81 0.86 -7.77
CA ALA A 46 3.90 1.04 -8.88
C ALA A 46 3.48 2.51 -8.99
N VAL A 47 3.99 3.21 -10.01
CA VAL A 47 3.78 4.63 -10.26
C VAL A 47 3.03 4.84 -11.58
N SER A 48 2.32 5.96 -11.73
CA SER A 48 1.63 6.28 -12.97
C SER A 48 1.65 7.77 -13.27
N LYS A 49 1.36 8.15 -14.51
CA LYS A 49 1.29 9.55 -14.97
C LYS A 49 0.32 10.44 -14.17
N ASN A 50 -0.54 9.84 -13.35
CA ASN A 50 -1.47 10.54 -12.47
C ASN A 50 -0.80 11.19 -11.25
N ALA A 51 0.42 10.78 -10.90
CA ALA A 51 1.18 11.29 -9.76
C ALA A 51 2.64 11.56 -10.19
N PRO A 52 2.86 12.55 -11.07
CA PRO A 52 4.18 12.80 -11.68
C PRO A 52 5.28 13.13 -10.66
N LYS A 53 4.97 13.85 -9.57
CA LYS A 53 6.00 14.18 -8.55
C LYS A 53 6.41 12.94 -7.77
N THR A 54 5.45 12.08 -7.45
CA THR A 54 5.65 10.79 -6.80
C THR A 54 6.44 9.86 -7.70
N MET A 55 6.15 9.85 -9.01
CA MET A 55 6.92 9.10 -10.00
C MET A 55 8.38 9.55 -10.03
N GLU A 56 8.63 10.85 -10.14
CA GLU A 56 9.98 11.42 -10.14
C GLU A 56 10.73 11.07 -8.84
N TYR A 57 10.08 11.28 -7.69
CA TYR A 57 10.63 10.93 -6.39
C TYR A 57 10.97 9.44 -6.29
N ALA A 58 10.06 8.56 -6.70
CA ALA A 58 10.22 7.12 -6.60
C ALA A 58 11.34 6.60 -7.52
N ILE A 59 11.40 7.04 -8.77
CA ILE A 59 12.42 6.58 -9.74
C ILE A 59 13.84 6.90 -9.27
N SER A 60 14.01 8.02 -8.57
CA SER A 60 15.32 8.40 -8.03
C SER A 60 15.79 7.56 -6.84
N ARG A 61 14.92 6.74 -6.23
CA ARG A 61 15.17 6.07 -4.93
C ARG A 61 14.87 4.58 -4.92
N TYR A 62 13.94 4.11 -5.75
CA TYR A 62 13.39 2.76 -5.71
C TYR A 62 13.27 2.16 -7.11
N ASN A 63 13.25 0.84 -7.17
CA ASN A 63 12.86 0.14 -8.38
C ASN A 63 11.38 0.36 -8.65
N CYS A 64 11.03 0.80 -9.86
CA CYS A 64 9.68 1.22 -10.18
C CYS A 64 9.06 0.39 -11.32
N ILE A 65 7.75 0.21 -11.27
CA ILE A 65 6.92 -0.22 -12.40
C ILE A 65 6.04 0.96 -12.78
N ILE A 66 6.09 1.37 -14.05
CA ILE A 66 5.18 2.38 -14.58
C ILE A 66 3.90 1.67 -15.03
N THR A 67 2.80 1.93 -14.33
CA THR A 67 1.49 1.36 -14.65
C THR A 67 0.67 2.32 -15.54
N PRO A 68 -0.36 1.81 -16.24
CA PRO A 68 -1.27 2.66 -17.02
C PRO A 68 -1.99 3.72 -16.18
N GLY A 69 -2.24 3.44 -14.89
CA GLY A 69 -2.92 4.36 -13.99
C GLY A 69 -4.42 4.45 -14.24
N ASN A 70 -5.03 3.39 -14.78
CA ASN A 70 -6.46 3.37 -15.13
C ASN A 70 -7.35 2.85 -13.98
N GLY A 71 -6.77 2.56 -12.82
CA GLY A 71 -7.47 2.11 -11.63
C GLY A 71 -6.72 0.98 -10.93
N TYR A 72 -6.97 0.82 -9.63
CA TYR A 72 -6.25 -0.14 -8.78
C TYR A 72 -6.25 -1.56 -9.37
N SER A 73 -7.43 -2.11 -9.69
CA SER A 73 -7.52 -3.49 -10.17
C SER A 73 -6.83 -3.70 -11.52
N MET A 74 -6.91 -2.71 -12.42
CA MET A 74 -6.23 -2.80 -13.72
C MET A 74 -4.71 -2.71 -13.57
N ASP A 75 -4.23 -1.86 -12.66
CA ASP A 75 -2.80 -1.75 -12.39
C ASP A 75 -2.26 -3.02 -11.71
N VAL A 76 -3.01 -3.63 -10.79
CA VAL A 76 -2.64 -4.94 -10.20
C VAL A 76 -2.57 -6.02 -11.28
N SER A 77 -3.59 -6.13 -12.15
CA SER A 77 -3.57 -7.09 -13.26
C SER A 77 -2.39 -6.88 -14.21
N PHE A 78 -2.07 -5.62 -14.52
CA PHE A 78 -0.90 -5.27 -15.32
C PHE A 78 0.40 -5.75 -14.67
N ILE A 79 0.55 -5.52 -13.36
CA ILE A 79 1.74 -5.95 -12.60
C ILE A 79 1.82 -7.47 -12.56
N LEU A 80 0.73 -8.17 -12.26
CA LEU A 80 0.69 -9.65 -12.23
C LEU A 80 1.13 -10.27 -13.55
N ASN A 81 0.73 -9.69 -14.68
CA ASN A 81 1.18 -10.15 -16.00
C ASN A 81 2.67 -9.93 -16.25
N LEU A 82 3.27 -8.93 -15.58
CA LEU A 82 4.69 -8.59 -15.74
C LEU A 82 5.60 -9.41 -14.84
N VAL A 83 5.22 -9.62 -13.57
CA VAL A 83 6.10 -10.21 -12.54
C VAL A 83 5.57 -11.52 -11.93
N GLY A 84 4.36 -11.94 -12.30
CA GLY A 84 3.72 -13.15 -11.78
C GLY A 84 3.13 -13.00 -10.38
N SER A 85 2.65 -14.13 -9.85
CA SER A 85 2.05 -14.25 -8.52
C SER A 85 2.74 -15.36 -7.70
N PRO A 86 2.67 -15.34 -6.35
CA PRO A 86 2.02 -14.36 -5.51
C PRO A 86 2.87 -13.10 -5.26
N LEU A 87 2.20 -11.97 -5.09
CA LEU A 87 2.79 -10.71 -4.65
C LEU A 87 1.97 -10.09 -3.52
N ILE A 88 2.58 -9.26 -2.68
CA ILE A 88 1.88 -8.43 -1.70
C ILE A 88 1.79 -6.99 -2.23
N THR A 89 0.59 -6.41 -2.24
CA THR A 89 0.37 -4.99 -2.48
C THR A 89 0.19 -4.25 -1.16
N VAL A 90 0.82 -3.09 -1.06
CA VAL A 90 0.74 -2.17 0.09
C VAL A 90 0.34 -0.80 -0.45
N PRO A 91 -0.66 -0.13 0.15
CA PRO A 91 -1.00 1.23 -0.24
C PRO A 91 0.02 2.22 0.33
N SER A 92 0.28 3.29 -0.42
CA SER A 92 1.18 4.38 -0.02
C SER A 92 0.53 5.42 0.90
N ASP A 93 -0.59 5.08 1.55
CA ASP A 93 -1.39 6.01 2.35
C ASP A 93 -1.66 5.54 3.79
N LEU A 94 -0.92 4.52 4.24
CA LEU A 94 -0.95 4.01 5.61
C LEU A 94 0.26 4.55 6.39
N PRO A 95 0.13 5.64 7.15
CA PRO A 95 1.25 6.25 7.89
C PRO A 95 1.82 5.34 8.99
N PHE A 96 1.03 4.39 9.49
CA PHE A 96 1.42 3.50 10.58
C PHE A 96 1.73 2.08 10.14
N ILE A 97 1.85 1.81 8.83
CA ILE A 97 2.27 0.49 8.37
C ILE A 97 3.69 0.19 8.85
N LYS A 98 3.92 -1.05 9.26
CA LYS A 98 5.20 -1.58 9.78
C LYS A 98 5.49 -2.92 9.12
N LYS A 99 6.74 -3.35 9.19
CA LYS A 99 7.17 -4.69 8.73
C LYS A 99 6.34 -5.81 9.33
N ASP A 100 5.90 -5.68 10.58
CA ASP A 100 5.15 -6.75 11.27
C ASP A 100 3.78 -6.99 10.61
N HIS A 101 3.16 -5.95 10.03
CA HIS A 101 1.92 -6.11 9.26
C HIS A 101 2.13 -6.88 7.95
N VAL A 102 3.26 -6.63 7.27
CA VAL A 102 3.66 -7.38 6.09
C VAL A 102 3.96 -8.82 6.47
N LEU A 103 4.80 -9.05 7.48
CA LEU A 103 5.18 -10.38 7.96
C LEU A 103 3.97 -11.19 8.45
N SER A 104 3.01 -10.55 9.11
CA SER A 104 1.81 -11.25 9.59
C SER A 104 0.95 -11.73 8.42
N MET A 105 0.80 -10.91 7.36
CA MET A 105 0.14 -11.36 6.13
C MET A 105 0.90 -12.53 5.51
N MET A 106 2.22 -12.44 5.40
CA MET A 106 3.03 -13.51 4.80
C MET A 106 2.92 -14.83 5.56
N ARG A 107 2.99 -14.80 6.90
CA ARG A 107 2.94 -16.00 7.75
C ARG A 107 1.60 -16.72 7.67
N ASN A 108 0.52 -15.98 7.41
CA ASN A 108 -0.84 -16.52 7.29
C ASN A 108 -1.27 -16.81 5.86
N PHE A 109 -0.40 -16.56 4.87
CA PHE A 109 -0.71 -16.84 3.47
C PHE A 109 -0.75 -18.35 3.21
N THR A 110 -1.90 -18.83 2.76
CA THR A 110 -2.16 -20.27 2.51
C THR A 110 -2.11 -20.65 1.03
N GLY A 111 -1.56 -19.77 0.18
CA GLY A 111 -1.54 -19.94 -1.27
C GLY A 111 -2.72 -19.29 -2.00
N LYS A 112 -3.75 -18.85 -1.27
CA LYS A 112 -4.92 -18.12 -1.80
C LYS A 112 -4.80 -16.63 -1.51
N SER A 113 -5.30 -15.80 -2.42
CA SER A 113 -5.37 -14.35 -2.25
C SER A 113 -5.97 -14.00 -0.91
N MET A 114 -5.47 -12.91 -0.33
CA MET A 114 -5.80 -12.53 1.03
C MET A 114 -5.86 -11.01 1.15
N ALA A 115 -6.97 -10.51 1.67
CA ALA A 115 -7.20 -9.09 1.92
C ALA A 115 -7.07 -8.79 3.41
N GLY A 116 -6.20 -7.83 3.73
CA GLY A 116 -5.98 -7.35 5.09
C GLY A 116 -7.10 -6.39 5.52
N VAL A 117 -7.81 -6.75 6.57
CA VAL A 117 -8.99 -6.03 7.07
C VAL A 117 -8.91 -5.77 8.58
N LEU A 118 -9.74 -4.85 9.05
CA LEU A 118 -10.01 -4.58 10.45
C LEU A 118 -11.50 -4.76 10.73
N LEU A 119 -11.85 -5.15 11.96
CA LEU A 119 -13.23 -5.13 12.45
C LEU A 119 -13.45 -3.91 13.33
N ARG A 120 -14.19 -2.92 12.83
CA ARG A 120 -14.49 -1.66 13.53
C ARG A 120 -15.99 -1.43 13.60
N ASP A 121 -16.52 -1.27 14.81
CA ASP A 121 -17.95 -1.06 15.06
C ASP A 121 -18.85 -2.11 14.36
N GLY A 122 -18.41 -3.37 14.38
CA GLY A 122 -19.10 -4.49 13.72
C GLY A 122 -18.99 -4.50 12.19
N LYS A 123 -18.19 -3.60 11.59
CA LYS A 123 -18.01 -3.49 10.14
C LYS A 123 -16.58 -3.84 9.73
N ILE A 124 -16.46 -4.48 8.57
CA ILE A 124 -15.18 -4.82 7.95
C ILE A 124 -14.65 -3.57 7.24
N VAL A 125 -13.42 -3.17 7.60
CA VAL A 125 -12.70 -2.05 6.98
C VAL A 125 -11.46 -2.61 6.28
N TYR A 126 -11.34 -2.36 4.97
CA TYR A 126 -10.19 -2.80 4.19
C TYR A 126 -9.02 -1.85 4.39
N THR A 127 -7.86 -2.39 4.73
CA THR A 127 -6.62 -1.60 4.89
C THR A 127 -6.00 -1.23 3.55
N GLY A 128 -6.26 -2.05 2.52
CA GLY A 128 -5.62 -1.97 1.20
C GLY A 128 -4.36 -2.83 1.09
N ILE A 129 -3.90 -3.46 2.17
CA ILE A 129 -2.82 -4.45 2.13
C ILE A 129 -3.39 -5.78 1.63
N ASN A 130 -2.89 -6.32 0.52
CA ASN A 130 -3.41 -7.56 -0.05
C ASN A 130 -2.27 -8.48 -0.48
N ILE A 131 -2.39 -9.78 -0.30
CA ILE A 131 -1.61 -10.76 -1.07
C ILE A 131 -2.48 -11.22 -2.23
N VAL A 132 -1.97 -11.10 -3.45
CA VAL A 132 -2.70 -11.48 -4.67
C VAL A 132 -2.05 -12.72 -5.26
N SER A 133 -2.83 -13.79 -5.42
CA SER A 133 -2.44 -15.06 -6.04
C SER A 133 -3.47 -15.53 -7.07
N ASN A 134 -3.23 -16.67 -7.71
CA ASN A 134 -4.14 -17.26 -8.69
C ASN A 134 -5.32 -17.97 -8.01
N SER A 135 -6.13 -17.24 -7.24
CA SER A 135 -7.36 -17.75 -6.64
C SER A 135 -8.58 -16.90 -7.02
N ILE A 136 -9.75 -17.54 -7.03
CA ILE A 136 -11.02 -16.92 -7.41
C ILE A 136 -11.58 -16.04 -6.26
N PHE A 137 -11.25 -16.38 -5.01
CA PHE A 137 -11.75 -15.70 -3.82
C PHE A 137 -10.62 -15.27 -2.91
N ASP A 138 -10.82 -14.13 -2.25
CA ASP A 138 -9.90 -13.60 -1.25
C ASP A 138 -10.31 -14.09 0.14
N HIS A 139 -9.33 -14.61 0.89
CA HIS A 139 -9.47 -14.81 2.32
C HIS A 139 -9.33 -13.47 3.05
N LEU A 140 -10.12 -13.26 4.10
CA LEU A 140 -9.97 -12.07 4.94
C LEU A 140 -8.97 -12.37 6.06
N TYR A 141 -7.95 -11.53 6.17
CA TYR A 141 -7.03 -11.54 7.29
C TYR A 141 -7.30 -10.35 8.20
N PHE A 142 -7.68 -10.62 9.45
CA PHE A 142 -8.01 -9.59 10.42
C PHE A 142 -6.74 -9.13 11.15
N PHE A 143 -6.37 -7.88 10.96
CA PHE A 143 -5.35 -7.23 11.77
C PHE A 143 -5.90 -6.88 13.15
N GLU A 144 -5.03 -6.91 14.17
CA GLU A 144 -5.34 -6.43 15.52
C GLU A 144 -4.88 -4.98 15.75
N ASP A 145 -3.95 -4.48 14.92
CA ASP A 145 -3.45 -3.11 15.00
C ASP A 145 -4.42 -2.14 14.29
N TYR A 146 -5.27 -1.49 15.08
CA TYR A 146 -6.25 -0.51 14.61
C TYR A 146 -5.63 0.76 14.00
N SER A 147 -4.33 1.01 14.16
CA SER A 147 -3.66 2.13 13.48
C SER A 147 -3.72 2.00 11.96
N LEU A 148 -3.87 0.77 11.43
CA LEU A 148 -4.12 0.50 10.01
C LEU A 148 -5.49 0.98 9.51
N SER A 149 -6.39 1.45 10.38
CA SER A 149 -7.65 2.08 9.95
C SER A 149 -7.49 3.55 9.57
N LEU A 150 -6.31 4.14 9.81
CA LEU A 150 -6.04 5.55 9.62
C LEU A 150 -5.37 5.81 8.28
N ASN A 151 -6.06 5.50 7.18
CA ASN A 151 -5.59 5.87 5.84
C ASN A 151 -5.67 7.39 5.66
N LEU A 152 -4.60 8.00 5.19
CA LEU A 152 -4.58 9.41 4.87
C LEU A 152 -5.26 9.62 3.52
N ASN A 153 -6.50 10.14 3.51
CA ASN A 153 -7.29 10.32 2.29
C ASN A 153 -7.79 11.75 2.09
N THR A 154 -7.83 12.54 3.16
CA THR A 154 -8.33 13.90 3.21
C THR A 154 -7.41 14.79 4.04
N VAL A 155 -7.56 16.11 3.89
CA VAL A 155 -6.85 17.09 4.73
C VAL A 155 -7.21 16.93 6.21
N LYS A 156 -8.47 16.56 6.51
CA LYS A 156 -8.92 16.29 7.89
C LYS A 156 -8.19 15.09 8.50
N ASP A 157 -7.94 14.04 7.71
CA ASP A 157 -7.17 12.88 8.17
C ASP A 157 -5.74 13.31 8.51
N LEU A 158 -5.12 14.12 7.65
CA LEU A 158 -3.78 14.67 7.90
C LEU A 158 -3.74 15.48 9.20
N GLU A 159 -4.72 16.36 9.45
CA GLU A 159 -4.80 17.14 10.70
C GLU A 159 -4.92 16.25 11.95
N ILE A 160 -5.70 15.17 11.88
CA ILE A 160 -5.84 14.21 12.98
C ILE A 160 -4.52 13.45 13.20
N LEU A 161 -3.90 13.01 12.12
CA LEU A 161 -2.66 12.26 12.14
C LEU A 161 -1.49 13.09 12.68
N MET A 162 -1.38 14.36 12.29
CA MET A 162 -0.32 15.25 12.77
C MET A 162 -0.41 15.57 14.27
N LYS A 163 -1.58 15.38 14.91
CA LYS A 163 -1.72 15.50 16.37
C LYS A 163 -1.26 14.26 17.13
N SER A 164 -0.97 13.18 16.41
CA SER A 164 -0.57 11.89 16.98
C SER A 164 0.95 11.65 16.90
N ILE A 165 1.71 12.64 16.45
CA ILE A 165 3.18 12.69 16.36
C ILE A 165 3.67 13.66 17.43
#